data_AF-A0A5E8H7W6-F1
#
_entry.id   AF-A0A5E8H7W6-F1
#
_cell.length_a   1.000
_cell.length_b   1.000
_cell.length_c   1.000
_cell.angle_alpha   90.00
_cell.angle_beta   90.00
_cell.angle_gamma   90.00
#
_symmetry.space_group_name_H-M   'P 1'
#
loop_
_entity.id
_entity.type
_entity.pdbx_description
1 polymer ?
#
loop_
_entity_poly.entity_id
_entity_poly.type
_entity_poly.pdbx_seq_one_letter_code
_entity_poly.pdbx_strand_id
1 'polypeptide(L)'
;MLGTAWARGDSAAVSEAMQAFRDKFQETLLANAPVEKSDQANYRPWSKRFAQWLYSTDHISIEYGIRYDGIDLRKLSPGTRGIVLVLLYLALDDSEDCPLVIDQPEENLDPKSIYDELVPLFVAAKRRRQVIMVTHNANLVINTDADQIIIAEVGTHDGTGLPSIAYQAGGLEEAEIRRMACEILEGGERAFQDRARRLRIALRR
;
A
#
# COMPACT_ATOMS: atom_id res chain seq x y z
N MET A 1 -13.48 -22.17 29.01
CA MET A 1 -14.25 -21.12 29.71
C MET A 1 -13.78 -19.73 29.31
N LEU A 2 -12.48 -19.42 29.34
CA LEU A 2 -12.01 -18.06 29.03
C LEU A 2 -11.74 -17.80 27.52
N GLY A 3 -11.20 -18.77 26.78
CA GLY A 3 -10.69 -18.53 25.42
C GLY A 3 -11.72 -17.94 24.42
N THR A 4 -12.96 -18.42 24.42
CA THR A 4 -14.00 -17.90 23.51
C THR A 4 -14.38 -16.45 23.84
N ALA A 5 -14.49 -16.13 25.13
CA ALA A 5 -14.83 -14.78 25.58
C ALA A 5 -13.72 -13.79 25.21
N TRP A 6 -12.45 -14.13 25.46
CA TRP A 6 -11.32 -13.28 25.08
C TRP A 6 -11.10 -13.16 23.56
N ALA A 7 -11.45 -14.18 22.77
CA ALA A 7 -11.23 -14.15 21.32
C ALA A 7 -12.30 -13.42 20.51
N ARG A 8 -13.55 -13.37 21.01
CA ARG A 8 -14.70 -12.86 20.24
C ARG A 8 -15.72 -12.06 21.06
N GLY A 9 -15.61 -12.07 22.38
CA GLY A 9 -16.54 -11.39 23.27
C GLY A 9 -16.23 -9.90 23.40
N ASP A 10 -17.19 -9.16 23.93
CA ASP A 10 -17.00 -7.80 24.41
C ASP A 10 -16.50 -7.79 25.87
N SER A 11 -16.32 -6.60 26.42
CA SER A 11 -15.83 -6.43 27.80
C SER A 11 -16.76 -7.06 28.84
N ALA A 12 -18.08 -7.06 28.61
CA ALA A 12 -19.06 -7.65 29.52
C ALA A 12 -18.95 -9.18 29.52
N ALA A 13 -18.89 -9.80 28.34
CA ALA A 13 -18.75 -11.24 28.19
C ALA A 13 -17.44 -11.76 28.79
N VAL A 14 -16.33 -11.01 28.62
CA VAL A 14 -15.05 -11.34 29.27
C VAL A 14 -15.15 -11.26 30.78
N SER A 15 -15.80 -10.22 31.31
CA SER A 15 -15.99 -10.05 32.76
C SER A 15 -16.78 -11.19 33.39
N GLU A 16 -17.90 -11.58 32.76
CA GLU A 16 -18.73 -12.70 33.19
C GLU A 16 -17.97 -14.02 33.15
N ALA A 17 -17.23 -14.28 32.06
CA ALA A 17 -16.42 -15.48 31.92
C ALA A 17 -15.29 -15.54 32.97
N MET A 18 -14.66 -14.40 33.28
CA MET A 18 -13.67 -14.30 34.34
C MET A 18 -14.28 -14.55 35.72
N GLN A 19 -15.50 -14.07 35.98
CA GLN A 19 -16.21 -14.34 37.21
C GLN A 19 -16.53 -15.83 37.38
N ALA A 20 -17.14 -16.45 36.37
CA ALA A 20 -17.43 -17.89 36.39
C ALA A 20 -16.16 -18.76 36.55
N PHE A 21 -15.04 -18.33 35.95
CA PHE A 21 -13.74 -18.99 36.14
C PHE A 21 -13.25 -18.90 37.58
N ARG A 22 -13.32 -17.72 38.20
CA ARG A 22 -12.94 -17.55 39.62
C ARG A 22 -13.84 -18.36 40.53
N ASP A 23 -15.15 -18.28 40.35
CA ASP A 23 -16.11 -19.00 41.19
C ASP A 23 -15.83 -20.51 41.18
N LYS A 24 -15.40 -21.04 40.04
CA LYS A 24 -15.08 -22.47 39.89
C LYS A 24 -13.70 -22.88 40.42
N PHE A 25 -12.68 -22.03 40.28
CA PHE A 25 -11.27 -22.45 40.46
C PHE A 25 -10.51 -21.69 41.54
N GLN A 26 -11.05 -20.60 42.10
CA GLN A 26 -10.33 -19.73 43.02
C GLN A 26 -9.83 -20.47 44.27
N GLU A 27 -10.64 -21.33 44.87
CA GLU A 27 -10.21 -22.11 46.05
C GLU A 27 -9.02 -23.01 45.73
N THR A 28 -9.10 -23.75 44.62
CA THR A 28 -8.02 -24.64 44.17
C THR A 28 -6.76 -23.86 43.82
N LEU A 29 -6.88 -22.72 43.16
CA LEU A 29 -5.74 -21.86 42.80
C LEU A 29 -5.05 -21.28 44.05
N LEU A 30 -5.83 -20.81 45.03
CA LEU A 30 -5.31 -20.29 46.28
C LEU A 30 -4.74 -21.38 47.21
N ALA A 31 -5.21 -22.62 47.08
CA ALA A 31 -4.65 -23.78 47.81
C ALA A 31 -3.27 -24.18 47.30
N ASN A 32 -2.95 -23.88 46.03
CA ASN A 32 -1.63 -24.09 45.43
C ASN A 32 -0.69 -22.88 45.60
N ALA A 33 -0.99 -21.97 46.54
CA ALA A 33 -0.10 -20.87 46.85
C ALA A 33 1.24 -21.41 47.36
N PRO A 34 2.39 -20.91 46.85
CA PRO A 34 3.71 -21.31 47.31
C PRO A 34 4.06 -20.74 48.70
N VAL A 35 3.14 -19.98 49.29
CA VAL A 35 3.29 -19.31 50.59
C VAL A 35 2.07 -19.67 51.45
N GLU A 36 2.32 -20.05 52.69
CA GLU A 36 1.30 -20.30 53.71
C GLU A 36 0.42 -19.07 53.95
N LYS A 37 -0.90 -19.27 54.08
CA LYS A 37 -1.85 -18.17 54.35
C LYS A 37 -1.60 -17.48 55.70
N SER A 38 -0.95 -18.17 56.63
CA SER A 38 -0.55 -17.64 57.93
C SER A 38 0.59 -16.62 57.83
N ASP A 39 1.46 -16.74 56.82
CA ASP A 39 2.53 -15.79 56.55
C ASP A 39 2.00 -14.61 55.71
N GLN A 40 1.27 -13.72 56.39
CA GLN A 40 0.66 -12.54 55.77
C GLN A 40 1.68 -11.61 55.07
N ALA A 41 2.94 -11.59 55.53
CA ALA A 41 3.97 -10.73 54.97
C ALA A 41 4.33 -11.15 53.53
N ASN A 42 4.40 -12.44 53.25
CA ASN A 42 4.71 -12.98 51.93
C ASN A 42 3.45 -13.33 51.11
N TYR A 43 2.35 -13.69 51.76
CA TYR A 43 1.11 -14.08 51.09
C TYR A 43 0.46 -12.90 50.36
N ARG A 44 0.45 -11.70 50.96
CA ARG A 44 -0.15 -10.49 50.36
C ARG A 44 0.54 -10.07 49.05
N PRO A 45 1.89 -9.96 48.98
CA PRO A 45 2.57 -9.70 47.72
C PRO A 45 2.34 -10.77 46.65
N TRP A 46 2.30 -12.05 47.05
CA TRP A 46 2.01 -13.13 46.12
C TRP A 46 0.58 -13.03 45.55
N SER A 47 -0.43 -12.85 46.40
CA SER A 47 -1.83 -12.78 45.96
C SER A 47 -2.08 -11.59 45.03
N LYS A 48 -1.43 -10.45 45.29
CA LYS A 48 -1.44 -9.30 44.39
C LYS A 48 -0.84 -9.63 43.02
N ARG A 49 0.34 -10.26 42.97
CA ARG A 49 0.98 -10.66 41.70
C ARG A 49 0.14 -11.69 40.94
N PHE A 50 -0.44 -12.66 41.65
CA PHE A 50 -1.33 -13.65 41.07
C PHE A 50 -2.56 -12.99 40.44
N ALA A 51 -3.20 -12.05 41.15
CA ALA A 51 -4.31 -11.28 40.60
C ALA A 51 -3.87 -10.48 39.35
N GLN A 52 -2.73 -9.80 39.40
CA GLN A 52 -2.20 -9.06 38.24
C GLN A 52 -1.98 -9.97 37.02
N TRP A 53 -1.41 -11.16 37.22
CA TRP A 53 -1.25 -12.14 36.16
C TRP A 53 -2.59 -12.64 35.61
N LEU A 54 -3.54 -12.97 36.50
CA LEU A 54 -4.85 -13.50 36.12
C LEU A 54 -5.69 -12.51 35.28
N TYR A 55 -5.55 -11.21 35.55
CA TYR A 55 -6.25 -10.14 34.82
C TYR A 55 -5.37 -9.43 33.79
N SER A 56 -4.17 -9.94 33.49
CA SER A 56 -3.28 -9.31 32.52
C SER A 56 -3.89 -9.37 31.12
N THR A 57 -3.75 -8.27 30.38
CA THR A 57 -4.10 -8.16 28.96
C THR A 57 -2.89 -8.29 28.03
N ASP A 58 -1.73 -8.72 28.54
CA ASP A 58 -0.49 -8.84 27.75
C ASP A 58 -0.60 -9.85 26.60
N HIS A 59 -1.60 -10.72 26.65
CA HIS A 59 -1.92 -11.68 25.59
C HIS A 59 -2.77 -11.08 24.45
N ILE A 60 -3.14 -9.80 24.54
CA ILE A 60 -3.89 -9.07 23.52
C ILE A 60 -2.90 -8.31 22.63
N SER A 61 -2.88 -8.64 21.35
CA SER A 61 -2.18 -7.87 20.32
C SER A 61 -3.18 -7.20 19.38
N ILE A 62 -2.84 -6.00 18.92
CA ILE A 62 -3.59 -5.30 17.87
C ILE A 62 -2.79 -5.44 16.58
N GLU A 63 -3.40 -6.06 15.57
CA GLU A 63 -2.86 -6.10 14.20
C GLU A 63 -3.70 -5.19 13.31
N TYR A 64 -3.05 -4.21 12.67
CA TYR A 64 -3.67 -3.44 11.60
C TYR A 64 -3.43 -4.15 10.27
N GLY A 65 -4.48 -4.25 9.45
CA GLY A 65 -4.40 -4.85 8.13
C GLY A 65 -5.19 -4.03 7.12
N ILE A 66 -4.63 -3.85 5.93
CA ILE A 66 -5.31 -3.24 4.80
C ILE A 66 -5.99 -4.37 4.01
N ARG A 67 -7.24 -4.13 3.59
CA ARG A 67 -7.94 -5.02 2.67
C ARG A 67 -8.22 -4.26 1.37
N TYR A 68 -7.91 -4.90 0.25
CA TYR A 68 -8.25 -4.44 -1.09
C TYR A 68 -9.22 -5.44 -1.70
N ASP A 69 -10.40 -4.98 -2.13
CA ASP A 69 -11.50 -5.82 -2.61
C ASP A 69 -11.82 -7.01 -1.67
N GLY A 70 -11.79 -6.74 -0.36
CA GLY A 70 -12.07 -7.74 0.68
C GLY A 70 -10.94 -8.76 0.93
N ILE A 71 -9.85 -8.71 0.17
CA ILE A 71 -8.67 -9.57 0.32
C ILE A 71 -7.63 -8.86 1.17
N ASP A 72 -7.05 -9.58 2.14
CA ASP A 72 -5.92 -9.08 2.94
C ASP A 72 -4.72 -8.77 2.04
N LEU A 73 -4.12 -7.58 2.21
CA LEU A 73 -2.96 -7.11 1.43
C LEU A 73 -1.84 -8.15 1.33
N ARG A 74 -1.61 -8.92 2.41
CA ARG A 74 -0.57 -9.98 2.48
C ARG A 74 -0.83 -11.14 1.52
N LYS A 75 -2.08 -11.31 1.09
CA LYS A 75 -2.53 -12.36 0.17
C LYS A 75 -2.62 -11.90 -1.28
N LEU A 76 -2.41 -10.62 -1.57
CA LEU A 76 -2.37 -10.09 -2.93
C LEU A 76 -1.08 -10.49 -3.65
N SER A 77 -1.13 -10.55 -4.98
CA SER A 77 0.06 -10.70 -5.83
C SER A 77 1.00 -9.51 -5.62
N PRO A 78 2.32 -9.65 -5.91
CA PRO A 78 3.26 -8.54 -5.83
C PRO A 78 2.81 -7.30 -6.62
N GLY A 79 2.30 -7.50 -7.84
CA GLY A 79 1.78 -6.42 -8.68
C GLY A 79 0.58 -5.71 -8.06
N THR A 80 -0.49 -6.45 -7.72
CA THR A 80 -1.67 -5.85 -7.09
C THR A 80 -1.34 -5.15 -5.77
N ARG A 81 -0.39 -5.69 -5.00
CA ARG A 81 0.10 -5.05 -3.77
C ARG A 81 0.80 -3.72 -4.05
N GLY A 82 1.57 -3.64 -5.14
CA GLY A 82 2.17 -2.40 -5.63
C GLY A 82 1.12 -1.33 -5.94
N ILE A 83 0.06 -1.70 -6.68
CA ILE A 83 -1.06 -0.78 -6.97
C ILE A 83 -1.72 -0.29 -5.69
N VAL A 84 -2.00 -1.19 -4.73
CA VAL A 84 -2.62 -0.79 -3.45
C VAL A 84 -1.75 0.16 -2.65
N LEU A 85 -0.42 -0.01 -2.69
CA LEU A 85 0.50 0.90 -2.03
C LEU A 85 0.48 2.29 -2.70
N VAL A 86 0.49 2.33 -4.03
CA VAL A 86 0.37 3.60 -4.79
C VAL A 86 -0.98 4.27 -4.51
N LEU A 87 -2.09 3.50 -4.53
CA LEU A 87 -3.42 3.97 -4.14
C LEU A 87 -3.42 4.58 -2.75
N LEU A 88 -2.87 3.88 -1.77
CA LEU A 88 -2.80 4.35 -0.39
C LEU A 88 -1.99 5.64 -0.29
N TYR A 89 -0.83 5.69 -0.96
CA TYR A 89 0.02 6.88 -0.96
C TYR A 89 -0.64 8.08 -1.64
N LEU A 90 -1.35 7.86 -2.75
CA LEU A 90 -2.07 8.92 -3.45
C LEU A 90 -3.33 9.37 -2.71
N ALA A 91 -4.00 8.48 -1.98
CA ALA A 91 -5.29 8.73 -1.31
C ALA A 91 -5.18 9.22 0.13
N LEU A 92 -4.11 8.88 0.86
CA LEU A 92 -3.91 9.39 2.23
C LEU A 92 -3.45 10.85 2.25
N ASP A 93 -3.14 11.42 1.09
CA ASP A 93 -2.34 12.62 0.95
C ASP A 93 -3.16 13.82 0.43
N ASP A 94 -4.43 13.93 0.82
CA ASP A 94 -5.38 14.93 0.30
C ASP A 94 -4.97 16.40 0.56
N SER A 95 -4.01 16.66 1.46
CA SER A 95 -3.55 18.01 1.82
C SER A 95 -2.12 18.38 1.42
N GLU A 96 -1.29 17.46 0.91
CA GLU A 96 0.10 17.81 0.54
C GLU A 96 0.30 18.03 -0.95
N ASP A 97 0.59 19.26 -1.34
CA ASP A 97 0.90 19.64 -2.73
C ASP A 97 2.38 19.40 -3.10
N CYS A 98 3.08 18.57 -2.31
CA CYS A 98 4.48 18.24 -2.54
C CYS A 98 4.67 17.51 -3.89
N PRO A 99 5.73 17.79 -4.66
CA PRO A 99 5.99 17.08 -5.91
C PRO A 99 6.17 15.57 -5.68
N LEU A 100 5.43 14.77 -6.43
CA LEU A 100 5.56 13.32 -6.46
C LEU A 100 6.56 12.91 -7.53
N VAL A 101 7.64 12.23 -7.14
CA VAL A 101 8.59 11.61 -8.06
C VAL A 101 8.47 10.09 -7.91
N ILE A 102 8.18 9.39 -9.01
CA ILE A 102 8.02 7.94 -9.01
C ILE A 102 8.72 7.32 -10.23
N ASP A 103 9.47 6.25 -9.97
CA ASP A 103 10.20 5.49 -10.98
C ASP A 103 9.52 4.15 -11.19
N GLN A 104 9.22 3.81 -12.45
CA GLN A 104 8.58 2.59 -12.89
C GLN A 104 7.34 2.18 -12.06
N PRO A 105 6.32 3.06 -11.91
CA PRO A 105 5.08 2.69 -11.21
C PRO A 105 4.35 1.48 -11.83
N GLU A 106 4.67 1.12 -13.07
CA GLU A 106 4.16 -0.04 -13.81
C GLU A 106 4.82 -1.38 -13.46
N GLU A 107 5.91 -1.40 -12.69
CA GLU A 107 6.72 -2.60 -12.53
C GLU A 107 5.89 -3.78 -11.99
N ASN A 108 6.01 -4.95 -12.62
CA ASN A 108 5.26 -6.17 -12.28
C ASN A 108 3.72 -6.08 -12.46
N LEU A 109 3.22 -5.08 -13.20
CA LEU A 109 1.81 -4.95 -13.56
C LEU A 109 1.58 -5.30 -15.03
N ASP A 110 0.44 -5.94 -15.31
CA ASP A 110 0.02 -6.13 -16.69
C ASP A 110 -0.53 -4.81 -17.29
N PRO A 111 -0.43 -4.60 -18.62
CA PRO A 111 -0.87 -3.37 -19.27
C PRO A 111 -2.32 -2.96 -19.00
N LYS A 112 -3.22 -3.93 -18.74
CA LYS A 112 -4.63 -3.63 -18.46
C LYS A 112 -4.78 -3.06 -17.06
N SER A 113 -4.15 -3.67 -16.05
CA SER A 113 -4.17 -3.16 -14.67
C SER A 113 -3.59 -1.74 -14.58
N ILE A 114 -2.53 -1.44 -15.36
CA ILE A 114 -1.97 -0.09 -15.45
C ILE A 114 -3.01 0.91 -15.98
N TYR A 115 -3.71 0.55 -17.06
CA TYR A 115 -4.71 1.43 -17.67
C TYR A 115 -5.94 1.62 -16.78
N ASP A 116 -6.47 0.54 -16.22
CA ASP A 116 -7.72 0.55 -15.46
C ASP A 116 -7.52 1.13 -14.05
N GLU A 117 -6.37 0.88 -13.40
CA GLU A 117 -6.15 1.27 -12.00
C GLU A 117 -5.19 2.46 -11.84
N LEU A 118 -4.02 2.50 -12.51
CA LEU A 118 -3.02 3.55 -12.26
C LEU A 118 -3.31 4.87 -13.00
N VAL A 119 -3.72 4.80 -14.27
CA VAL A 119 -3.95 6.01 -15.09
C VAL A 119 -4.94 6.98 -14.42
N PRO A 120 -6.13 6.55 -13.93
CA PRO A 120 -7.08 7.45 -13.27
C PRO A 120 -6.49 8.13 -12.03
N LEU A 121 -5.64 7.43 -11.28
CA LEU A 121 -5.03 7.94 -10.06
C LEU A 121 -4.00 9.02 -10.35
N PHE A 122 -3.14 8.81 -11.35
CA PHE A 122 -2.18 9.84 -11.74
C PHE A 122 -2.87 11.06 -12.35
N VAL A 123 -3.94 10.86 -13.13
CA VAL A 123 -4.77 11.97 -13.64
C VAL A 123 -5.40 12.78 -12.50
N ALA A 124 -5.85 12.12 -11.43
CA ALA A 124 -6.36 12.81 -10.25
C ALA A 124 -5.24 13.53 -9.48
N ALA A 125 -4.10 12.87 -9.26
CA ALA A 125 -2.96 13.42 -8.53
C ALA A 125 -2.36 14.65 -9.22
N LYS A 126 -2.18 14.62 -10.55
CA LYS A 126 -1.59 15.75 -11.30
C LYS A 126 -2.45 17.01 -11.33
N ARG A 127 -3.74 16.91 -11.00
CA ARG A 127 -4.62 18.09 -10.87
C ARG A 127 -4.36 18.88 -9.60
N ARG A 128 -3.74 18.25 -8.60
CA ARG A 128 -3.51 18.82 -7.27
C ARG A 128 -2.03 19.12 -7.02
N ARG A 129 -1.13 18.22 -7.42
CA ARG A 129 0.32 18.34 -7.23
C ARG A 129 1.11 18.05 -8.50
N GLN A 130 2.37 18.47 -8.53
CA GLN A 130 3.27 18.08 -9.62
C GLN A 130 3.58 16.58 -9.53
N VAL A 131 3.50 15.87 -10.65
CA VAL A 131 3.82 14.43 -10.75
C VAL A 131 4.90 14.26 -11.81
N ILE A 132 6.04 13.67 -11.42
CA ILE A 132 7.17 13.34 -12.29
C ILE A 132 7.29 11.82 -12.29
N MET A 133 7.13 11.22 -13.46
CA MET A 133 7.17 9.76 -13.64
C MET A 133 8.31 9.39 -14.58
N VAL A 134 9.09 8.39 -14.20
CA VAL A 134 10.02 7.70 -15.10
C VAL A 134 9.36 6.40 -15.51
N THR A 135 9.07 6.23 -16.79
CA THR A 135 8.29 5.09 -17.28
C THR A 135 8.66 4.76 -18.73
N HIS A 136 8.54 3.49 -19.08
CA HIS A 136 8.63 2.99 -20.45
C HIS A 136 7.24 2.59 -21.01
N ASN A 137 6.18 2.73 -20.21
CA ASN A 137 4.85 2.29 -20.55
C ASN A 137 4.04 3.39 -21.26
N ALA A 138 3.61 3.11 -22.49
CA ALA A 138 2.86 4.06 -23.29
C ALA A 138 1.53 4.52 -22.66
N ASN A 139 0.86 3.66 -21.88
CA ASN A 139 -0.38 4.05 -21.20
C ASN A 139 -0.15 5.15 -20.16
N LEU A 140 0.96 5.09 -19.43
CA LEU A 140 1.26 6.11 -18.42
C LEU A 140 1.73 7.42 -19.01
N VAL A 141 2.36 7.43 -20.19
CA VAL A 141 2.76 8.68 -20.86
C VAL A 141 1.59 9.31 -21.61
N ILE A 142 0.86 8.51 -22.38
CA ILE A 142 -0.15 9.00 -23.34
C ILE A 142 -1.52 9.15 -22.69
N ASN A 143 -1.94 8.22 -21.83
CA ASN A 143 -3.31 8.22 -21.31
C ASN A 143 -3.49 9.03 -20.03
N THR A 144 -2.41 9.40 -19.34
CA THR A 144 -2.43 10.32 -18.19
C THR A 144 -2.47 11.80 -18.57
N ASP A 145 -2.48 12.12 -19.87
CA ASP A 145 -2.40 13.48 -20.40
C ASP A 145 -1.15 14.22 -19.89
N ALA A 146 0.05 13.63 -20.01
CA ALA A 146 1.30 14.28 -19.60
C ALA A 146 1.46 15.68 -20.22
N ASP A 147 1.79 16.69 -19.40
CA ASP A 147 1.94 18.08 -19.86
C ASP A 147 3.29 18.32 -20.54
N GLN A 148 4.31 17.56 -20.13
CA GLN A 148 5.64 17.59 -20.70
C GLN A 148 6.21 16.17 -20.71
N ILE A 149 6.84 15.81 -21.82
CA ILE A 149 7.53 14.55 -22.01
C ILE A 149 9.01 14.88 -22.17
N ILE A 150 9.86 14.20 -21.41
CA ILE A 150 11.32 14.32 -21.49
C ILE A 150 11.85 12.97 -21.97
N ILE A 151 12.39 12.94 -23.18
CA ILE A 151 12.96 11.74 -23.79
C ILE A 151 14.47 11.78 -23.57
N ALA A 152 15.01 10.69 -23.02
CA ALA A 152 16.45 10.49 -22.88
C ALA A 152 16.97 9.64 -24.04
N GLU A 153 18.01 10.11 -24.71
CA GLU A 153 18.69 9.41 -25.79
C GLU A 153 20.13 9.10 -25.40
N VAL A 154 20.56 7.86 -25.63
CA VAL A 154 21.94 7.44 -25.41
C VAL A 154 22.72 7.58 -26.71
N GLY A 155 23.76 8.41 -26.69
CA GLY A 155 24.68 8.61 -27.81
C GLY A 155 25.59 7.41 -28.06
N THR A 156 26.35 7.46 -29.15
CA THR A 156 27.29 6.39 -29.52
C THR A 156 28.35 6.18 -28.44
N HIS A 157 28.57 4.91 -28.09
CA HIS A 157 29.64 4.53 -27.19
C HIS A 157 30.96 4.44 -27.96
N ASP A 158 31.92 5.30 -27.64
CA ASP A 158 33.23 5.35 -28.30
C ASP A 158 34.26 4.33 -27.74
N GLY A 159 33.81 3.47 -26.81
CA GLY A 159 34.66 2.48 -26.13
C GLY A 159 35.46 3.04 -24.96
N THR A 160 35.32 4.34 -24.64
CA THR A 160 35.98 4.99 -23.52
C THR A 160 35.00 5.76 -22.64
N GLY A 161 34.91 5.42 -21.35
CA GLY A 161 34.02 6.12 -20.42
C GLY A 161 32.54 5.73 -20.56
N LEU A 162 31.62 6.59 -20.12
CA LEU A 162 30.17 6.36 -20.23
C LEU A 162 29.64 7.01 -21.52
N PRO A 163 28.64 6.42 -22.21
CA PRO A 163 28.03 7.06 -23.37
C PRO A 163 27.39 8.40 -22.99
N SER A 164 27.40 9.36 -23.91
CA SER A 164 26.70 10.63 -23.71
C SER A 164 25.19 10.40 -23.64
N ILE A 165 24.50 11.19 -22.82
CA ILE A 165 23.04 11.18 -22.75
C ILE A 165 22.55 12.57 -23.15
N ALA A 166 21.66 12.62 -24.14
CA ALA A 166 20.97 13.82 -24.57
C ALA A 166 19.51 13.75 -24.12
N TYR A 167 18.88 14.92 -23.94
CA TYR A 167 17.48 15.01 -23.57
C TYR A 167 16.73 15.93 -24.52
N GLN A 168 15.55 15.51 -24.93
CA GLN A 168 14.60 16.32 -25.69
C GLN A 168 13.29 16.41 -24.93
N ALA A 169 12.82 17.63 -24.71
CA ALA A 169 11.59 17.90 -23.96
C ALA A 169 10.56 18.59 -24.85
N GLY A 170 9.29 18.20 -24.69
CA GLY A 170 8.17 18.85 -25.38
C GLY A 170 6.82 18.24 -25.04
N GLY A 171 5.76 18.80 -25.62
CA GLY A 171 4.38 18.35 -25.44
C GLY A 171 4.00 17.19 -26.38
N LEU A 172 2.97 16.43 -26.03
CA LEU A 172 2.46 15.33 -26.86
C LEU A 172 1.85 15.81 -28.20
N GLU A 173 1.42 17.08 -28.26
CA GLU A 173 0.94 17.73 -29.48
C GLU A 173 2.05 17.93 -30.53
N GLU A 174 3.31 18.02 -30.10
CA GLU A 174 4.44 18.21 -31.01
C GLU A 174 4.68 16.94 -31.83
N ALA A 175 4.75 17.08 -33.15
CA ALA A 175 4.84 15.94 -34.07
C ALA A 175 6.09 15.10 -33.84
N GLU A 176 7.20 15.75 -33.50
CA GLU A 176 8.49 15.09 -33.25
C GLU A 176 8.46 14.29 -31.94
N ILE A 177 8.02 14.91 -30.83
CA ILE A 177 7.84 14.23 -29.53
C ILE A 177 6.89 13.05 -29.67
N ARG A 178 5.75 13.24 -30.35
CA ARG A 178 4.78 12.17 -30.59
C ARG A 178 5.38 11.00 -31.35
N ARG A 179 6.14 11.28 -32.41
CA ARG A 179 6.81 10.24 -33.21
C ARG A 179 7.79 9.45 -32.35
N MET A 180 8.67 10.13 -31.61
CA MET A 180 9.65 9.47 -30.75
C MET A 180 9.00 8.69 -29.62
N ALA A 181 7.96 9.24 -28.97
CA ALA A 181 7.20 8.54 -27.95
C ALA A 181 6.54 7.26 -28.49
N CYS A 182 6.00 7.27 -29.71
CA CYS A 182 5.50 6.06 -30.36
C CYS A 182 6.60 5.01 -30.59
N GLU A 183 7.79 5.45 -30.99
CA GLU A 183 8.92 4.57 -31.35
C GLU A 183 9.57 3.93 -30.11
N ILE A 184 9.64 4.67 -29.00
CA ILE A 184 10.34 4.26 -27.77
C ILE A 184 9.44 3.49 -26.80
N LEU A 185 8.17 3.90 -26.66
CA LEU A 185 7.30 3.40 -25.59
C LEU A 185 6.64 2.07 -25.96
N GLU A 186 6.59 1.16 -24.99
CA GLU A 186 5.93 -0.14 -25.16
C GLU A 186 4.42 0.03 -25.30
N GLY A 187 3.88 -0.46 -26.42
CA GLY A 187 2.45 -0.34 -26.73
C GLY A 187 2.01 1.04 -27.23
N GLY A 188 2.96 1.89 -27.67
CA GLY A 188 2.73 3.25 -28.19
C GLY A 188 1.54 3.37 -29.13
N GLU A 189 1.53 2.60 -30.24
CA GLU A 189 0.48 2.71 -31.26
C GLU A 189 -0.94 2.45 -30.70
N ARG A 190 -1.08 1.46 -29.82
CA ARG A 190 -2.37 1.14 -29.19
C ARG A 190 -2.81 2.23 -28.22
N ALA A 191 -1.90 2.74 -27.40
CA ALA A 191 -2.19 3.81 -26.46
C ALA A 191 -2.64 5.11 -27.17
N PHE A 192 -2.02 5.43 -28.32
CA PHE A 192 -2.47 6.56 -29.15
C PHE A 192 -3.86 6.36 -29.75
N GLN A 193 -4.18 5.14 -30.21
CA GLN A 193 -5.52 4.81 -30.71
C GLN A 193 -6.59 4.97 -29.61
N ASP A 194 -6.29 4.52 -28.39
CA ASP A 194 -7.21 4.64 -27.27
C ASP A 194 -7.41 6.12 -26.84
N ARG A 195 -6.34 6.92 -26.82
CA ARG A 195 -6.43 8.38 -26.62
C ARG A 195 -7.27 9.06 -27.70
N ALA A 196 -7.05 8.73 -28.98
CA ALA A 196 -7.80 9.32 -30.08
C ALA A 196 -9.29 8.98 -30.03
N ARG A 197 -9.62 7.73 -29.65
CA ARG A 197 -11.01 7.30 -29.41
C ARG A 197 -11.64 8.11 -28.28
N ARG A 198 -10.94 8.32 -27.16
CA ARG A 198 -11.39 9.16 -26.03
C ARG A 198 -11.67 10.61 -26.45
N LEU A 199 -10.81 11.19 -27.28
CA LEU A 199 -10.94 12.56 -27.78
C LEU A 199 -11.86 12.71 -29.00
N ARG A 200 -12.37 11.60 -29.56
CA ARG A 200 -13.17 11.56 -30.80
C ARG A 200 -12.46 12.20 -32.01
N ILE A 201 -11.15 12.07 -32.07
CA ILE A 201 -10.33 12.60 -33.16
C ILE A 201 -10.01 11.46 -34.13
N ALA A 202 -10.19 11.68 -35.43
CA ALA A 202 -9.71 10.76 -36.45
C ALA A 202 -8.19 10.87 -36.55
N LEU A 203 -7.46 9.79 -36.24
CA LEU A 203 -6.02 9.72 -36.47
C LEU A 203 -5.78 9.75 -37.99
N ARG A 204 -5.24 10.87 -38.50
CA ARG A 204 -4.62 10.86 -39.82
C ARG A 204 -3.29 10.12 -39.70
N ARG A 205 -3.16 9.05 -40.49
CA ARG A 205 -1.93 8.30 -40.70
C ARG A 205 -0.80 9.21 -41.17
#